data_AF-A0A524K8M4-F1
#
_entry.id   AF-A0A524K8M4-F1
#
_cell.length_a   1.000
_cell.length_b   1.000
_cell.length_c   1.000
_cell.angle_alpha   90.00
_cell.angle_beta   90.00
_cell.angle_gamma   90.00
#
_symmetry.space_group_name_H-M   'P 1'
#
loop_
_entity.id
_entity.type
_entity.pdbx_description
1 polymer ?
#
loop_
_entity_poly.entity_id
_entity_poly.type
_entity_poly.pdbx_seq_one_letter_code
_entity_poly.pdbx_strand_id
1 'polypeptide(L)'
;MSMTKAQVGSLAVAVTLLLAAVVLSTVSCSILMDEPFAVVAWEPGEGYKADPAGIKIALGFSTNPDRTSVENAFNLSQDGQTLDGTFSWDGAKLCFNPYAGFRQGAEYRLSLTIDAMDEMGLSLAHAFDVRFSTKEESDRPSVLSTDPANQASLLSEWATIEICYSESIDPLAYREAVTFSPAVTGSWAFSEGGATATFRPAQPWRDATEYSVNISADLKDLWGNRMGTDYRFRFFSGADRIAPFLDIASAIDENEISAFMLLPDGPDDGEFTVNGGWEAFWRLQLVFSEPVRLSSLATRIVVEGCAPPVLETTAVFSDIASFRFDERPPWGDLFSVRVRDGYTDVEGNAATKEVVYRMRADGVASRPPRWVGLRLPLAPGEVDPGFRNLTAFPVDEPYAILILADSPESYPTGISVPTSIELYLELAEGAEPDLFSIMERFRVSATNGALDFSPCLVSTGGFAYASPYPPWSSCALVRIDGVLTNRLEPGMVTVSLGAGLSDSRGNIMREAAILPLVQ
;
A
#
# COMPACT_ATOMS: atom_id res chain seq x y z
N MET A 1 65.09 35.27 -64.67
CA MET A 1 66.33 35.41 -65.46
C MET A 1 66.54 34.13 -66.26
N SER A 2 66.69 34.28 -67.57
CA SER A 2 66.88 33.22 -68.56
C SER A 2 68.29 32.62 -68.47
N MET A 3 68.43 31.31 -68.63
CA MET A 3 69.62 30.73 -69.24
C MET A 3 69.24 29.68 -70.29
N THR A 4 69.96 29.75 -71.41
CA THR A 4 69.67 29.17 -72.71
C THR A 4 70.70 28.10 -73.12
N LYS A 5 70.17 26.93 -73.49
CA LYS A 5 70.36 26.14 -74.73
C LYS A 5 71.66 25.44 -75.13
N ALA A 6 72.83 25.60 -74.48
CA ALA A 6 74.05 24.90 -74.95
C ALA A 6 74.43 23.61 -74.20
N GLN A 7 73.82 23.30 -73.04
CA GLN A 7 73.97 22.01 -72.35
C GLN A 7 72.99 20.91 -72.86
N VAL A 8 72.25 21.20 -73.93
CA VAL A 8 71.07 20.42 -74.37
C VAL A 8 71.45 19.17 -75.17
N GLY A 9 72.66 19.08 -75.73
CA GLY A 9 73.03 17.97 -76.64
C GLY A 9 73.40 16.65 -75.96
N SER A 10 74.11 16.68 -74.82
CA SER A 10 74.57 15.45 -74.13
C SER A 10 73.54 14.92 -73.12
N LEU A 11 72.66 15.80 -72.61
CA LEU A 11 71.55 15.39 -71.74
C LEU A 11 70.43 14.67 -72.50
N ALA A 12 70.22 14.96 -73.79
CA ALA A 12 69.11 14.39 -74.55
C ALA A 12 69.26 12.87 -74.80
N VAL A 13 70.48 12.36 -75.04
CA VAL A 13 70.70 10.93 -75.27
C VAL A 13 70.67 10.12 -73.96
N ALA A 14 71.18 10.69 -72.87
CA ALA A 14 71.12 10.07 -71.54
C ALA A 14 69.68 10.01 -70.99
N VAL A 15 68.87 11.05 -71.21
CA VAL A 15 67.47 11.11 -70.74
C VAL A 15 66.56 10.17 -71.54
N THR A 16 66.82 9.94 -72.84
CA THR A 16 65.99 9.05 -73.65
C THR A 16 66.22 7.56 -73.33
N LEU A 17 67.46 7.16 -72.98
CA LEU A 17 67.78 5.81 -72.47
C LEU A 17 67.28 5.59 -71.04
N LEU A 18 67.26 6.63 -70.20
CA LEU A 18 66.70 6.55 -68.85
C LEU A 18 65.16 6.45 -68.86
N LEU A 19 64.47 7.16 -69.77
CA LEU A 19 63.01 7.05 -69.90
C LEU A 19 62.55 5.68 -70.46
N ALA A 20 63.30 5.07 -71.39
CA ALA A 20 62.97 3.72 -71.86
C ALA A 20 63.15 2.65 -70.75
N ALA A 21 64.18 2.79 -69.89
CA ALA A 21 64.39 1.90 -68.74
C ALA A 21 63.38 2.14 -67.59
N VAL A 22 62.92 3.38 -67.39
CA VAL A 22 61.89 3.71 -66.38
C VAL A 22 60.50 3.27 -66.85
N VAL A 23 60.18 3.36 -68.15
CA VAL A 23 58.90 2.85 -68.70
C VAL A 23 58.88 1.31 -68.76
N LEU A 24 60.00 0.62 -69.00
CA LEU A 24 60.05 -0.84 -68.88
C LEU A 24 60.09 -1.35 -67.42
N SER A 25 60.64 -0.60 -66.46
CA SER A 25 60.66 -1.02 -65.04
C SER A 25 59.36 -0.69 -64.28
N THR A 26 58.60 0.32 -64.72
CA THR A 26 57.29 0.67 -64.13
C THR A 26 56.12 -0.15 -64.68
N VAL A 27 56.28 -0.81 -65.83
CA VAL A 27 55.31 -1.81 -66.32
C VAL A 27 55.65 -3.23 -65.83
N SER A 28 56.92 -3.52 -65.52
CA SER A 28 57.33 -4.83 -64.99
C SER A 28 56.92 -5.05 -63.52
N CYS A 29 56.69 -4.00 -62.74
CA CYS A 29 56.28 -4.12 -61.34
C CYS A 29 54.77 -4.23 -61.11
N SER A 30 53.95 -4.22 -62.16
CA SER A 30 52.48 -4.42 -62.06
C SER A 30 52.01 -5.76 -62.63
N ILE A 31 52.94 -6.63 -63.04
CA ILE A 31 52.69 -7.98 -63.60
C ILE A 31 53.06 -9.10 -62.59
N LEU A 32 53.56 -8.75 -61.40
CA LEU A 32 54.10 -9.67 -60.39
C LEU A 32 53.49 -9.48 -58.99
N MET A 33 52.25 -8.99 -58.90
CA MET A 33 51.46 -9.16 -57.67
C MET A 33 50.68 -10.46 -57.83
N ASP A 34 51.14 -11.52 -57.16
CA ASP A 34 50.32 -12.70 -56.87
C ASP A 34 48.98 -12.20 -56.31
N GLU A 35 47.87 -12.61 -56.91
CA GLU A 35 46.58 -12.33 -56.31
C GLU A 35 46.54 -13.04 -54.94
N PRO A 36 46.28 -12.31 -53.83
CA PRO A 36 46.30 -12.93 -52.52
C PRO A 36 45.22 -14.00 -52.41
N PHE A 37 45.54 -15.14 -51.80
CA PHE A 37 44.54 -16.15 -51.49
C PHE A 37 43.57 -15.61 -50.44
N ALA A 38 42.29 -15.50 -50.82
CA ALA A 38 41.24 -14.90 -50.01
C ALA A 38 39.87 -15.52 -50.33
N VAL A 39 38.96 -15.49 -49.35
CA VAL A 39 37.53 -15.74 -49.58
C VAL A 39 36.92 -14.49 -50.21
N VAL A 40 36.46 -14.60 -51.46
CA VAL A 40 35.91 -13.48 -52.25
C VAL A 40 34.38 -13.49 -52.31
N ALA A 41 33.76 -14.64 -52.01
CA ALA A 41 32.31 -14.78 -51.96
C ALA A 41 31.92 -15.81 -50.91
N TRP A 42 30.78 -15.60 -50.26
CA TRP A 42 30.19 -16.64 -49.44
C TRP A 42 28.66 -16.56 -49.41
N GLU A 43 28.03 -17.72 -49.30
CA GLU A 43 26.59 -17.90 -49.15
C GLU A 43 26.33 -18.59 -47.80
N PRO A 44 25.29 -18.18 -47.03
CA PRO A 44 24.19 -17.30 -47.42
C PRO A 44 24.41 -15.79 -47.16
N GLY A 45 25.61 -15.37 -46.75
CA GLY A 45 25.87 -14.02 -46.27
C GLY A 45 25.45 -13.80 -44.80
N GLU A 46 25.85 -12.68 -44.20
CA GLU A 46 25.56 -12.41 -42.78
C GLU A 46 24.07 -12.17 -42.51
N GLY A 47 23.72 -12.21 -41.23
CA GLY A 47 22.40 -11.80 -40.74
C GLY A 47 21.32 -12.89 -40.80
N TYR A 48 20.07 -12.47 -40.68
CA TYR A 48 18.91 -13.35 -40.56
C TYR A 48 18.56 -14.06 -41.86
N LYS A 49 18.19 -15.35 -41.76
CA LYS A 49 17.72 -16.22 -42.85
C LYS A 49 16.39 -16.84 -42.44
N ALA A 50 15.32 -16.44 -43.13
CA ALA A 50 13.95 -16.82 -42.80
C ALA A 50 13.59 -18.29 -43.11
N ASP A 51 14.24 -18.88 -44.11
CA ASP A 51 14.00 -20.26 -44.55
C ASP A 51 15.24 -21.13 -44.30
N PRO A 52 15.29 -21.90 -43.19
CA PRO A 52 16.38 -22.83 -42.91
C PRO A 52 16.58 -23.89 -44.00
N ALA A 53 15.51 -24.32 -44.68
CA ALA A 53 15.60 -25.36 -45.72
C ALA A 53 16.26 -24.86 -47.00
N GLY A 54 16.21 -23.55 -47.26
CA GLY A 54 16.85 -22.89 -48.40
C GLY A 54 18.32 -22.53 -48.19
N ILE A 55 18.86 -22.69 -46.97
CA ILE A 55 20.23 -22.29 -46.64
C ILE A 55 21.25 -23.20 -47.35
N LYS A 56 22.23 -22.57 -47.98
CA LYS A 56 23.38 -23.23 -48.61
C LYS A 56 24.65 -22.59 -48.11
N ILE A 57 25.62 -23.41 -47.72
CA ILE A 57 26.95 -22.94 -47.32
C ILE A 57 27.88 -23.09 -48.51
N ALA A 58 28.37 -21.97 -49.01
CA ALA A 58 29.40 -21.99 -50.04
C ALA A 58 30.42 -20.87 -49.84
N LEU A 59 31.69 -21.14 -50.16
CA LEU A 59 32.81 -20.19 -50.15
C LEU A 59 33.46 -20.18 -51.53
N GLY A 60 33.62 -18.99 -52.13
CA GLY A 60 34.40 -18.78 -53.34
C GLY A 60 35.76 -18.17 -53.02
N PHE A 61 36.82 -18.66 -53.65
CA PHE A 61 38.20 -18.23 -53.41
C PHE A 61 38.77 -17.44 -54.60
N SER A 62 39.72 -16.52 -54.35
CA SER A 62 40.39 -15.71 -55.36
C SER A 62 41.29 -16.52 -56.29
N THR A 63 41.94 -17.57 -55.78
CA THR A 63 42.79 -18.52 -56.52
C THR A 63 42.35 -19.96 -56.26
N ASN A 64 42.95 -20.93 -56.96
CA ASN A 64 42.63 -22.35 -56.76
C ASN A 64 43.09 -22.83 -55.36
N PRO A 65 42.18 -23.28 -54.49
CA PRO A 65 42.51 -23.70 -53.13
C PRO A 65 43.14 -25.10 -53.06
N ASP A 66 44.06 -25.34 -52.11
CA ASP A 66 44.35 -26.69 -51.64
C ASP A 66 43.14 -27.19 -50.84
N ARG A 67 42.39 -28.11 -51.45
CA ARG A 67 41.13 -28.63 -50.90
C ARG A 67 41.30 -29.26 -49.53
N THR A 68 42.38 -30.01 -49.31
CA THR A 68 42.61 -30.72 -48.04
C THR A 68 42.93 -29.72 -46.93
N SER A 69 43.76 -28.73 -47.25
CA SER A 69 44.07 -27.63 -46.33
C SER A 69 42.82 -26.83 -45.95
N VAL A 70 41.99 -26.44 -46.93
CA VAL A 70 40.75 -25.68 -46.67
C VAL A 70 39.74 -26.49 -45.86
N GLU A 71 39.51 -27.76 -46.20
CA GLU A 71 38.56 -28.62 -45.47
C GLU A 71 38.98 -28.83 -44.01
N ASN A 72 40.28 -29.00 -43.74
CA ASN A 72 40.79 -29.13 -42.37
C ASN A 72 40.71 -27.82 -41.56
N ALA A 73 40.79 -26.67 -42.24
CA ALA A 73 40.69 -25.35 -41.61
C ALA A 73 39.23 -24.90 -41.41
N PHE A 74 38.25 -25.58 -42.01
CA PHE A 74 36.84 -25.20 -42.00
C PHE A 74 36.10 -25.73 -40.76
N ASN A 75 35.27 -24.89 -40.16
CA ASN A 75 34.31 -25.28 -39.13
C ASN A 75 33.00 -24.51 -39.28
N LEU A 76 31.88 -25.21 -39.21
CA LEU A 76 30.56 -24.65 -39.05
C LEU A 76 30.01 -25.08 -37.70
N SER A 77 29.49 -24.16 -36.91
CA SER A 77 28.86 -24.45 -35.63
C SER A 77 27.44 -23.90 -35.55
N GLN A 78 26.57 -24.61 -34.82
CA GLN A 78 25.21 -24.22 -34.46
C GLN A 78 25.13 -24.11 -32.94
N ASP A 79 24.76 -22.93 -32.42
CA ASP A 79 24.67 -22.63 -30.99
C ASP A 79 25.93 -23.06 -30.20
N GLY A 80 27.10 -22.92 -30.83
CA GLY A 80 28.41 -23.30 -30.27
C GLY A 80 28.79 -24.77 -30.41
N GLN A 81 27.93 -25.64 -30.96
CA GLN A 81 28.25 -27.03 -31.28
C GLN A 81 28.63 -27.19 -32.75
N THR A 82 29.73 -27.86 -33.05
CA THR A 82 30.16 -28.12 -34.44
C THR A 82 29.13 -28.98 -35.18
N LEU A 83 28.83 -28.60 -36.42
CA LEU A 83 28.00 -29.35 -37.35
C LEU A 83 28.88 -30.16 -38.30
N ASP A 84 28.72 -31.47 -38.28
CA ASP A 84 29.34 -32.37 -39.25
C ASP A 84 28.59 -32.35 -40.58
N GLY A 85 29.32 -32.56 -41.67
CA GLY A 85 28.77 -32.54 -43.02
C GLY A 85 29.72 -33.07 -44.08
N THR A 86 29.34 -32.87 -45.33
CA THR A 86 30.14 -33.24 -46.51
C THR A 86 30.57 -32.00 -47.29
N PHE A 87 31.81 -32.02 -47.77
CA PHE A 87 32.32 -31.04 -48.71
C PHE A 87 32.12 -31.47 -50.17
N SER A 88 31.91 -30.49 -51.04
CA SER A 88 31.90 -30.65 -52.49
C SER A 88 32.52 -29.41 -53.15
N TRP A 89 33.13 -29.58 -54.31
CA TRP A 89 33.90 -28.53 -54.99
C TRP A 89 33.44 -28.33 -56.43
N ASP A 90 33.33 -27.07 -56.84
CA ASP A 90 33.12 -26.63 -58.23
C ASP A 90 34.14 -25.54 -58.57
N GLY A 91 35.25 -25.92 -59.23
CA GLY A 91 36.40 -25.04 -59.43
C GLY A 91 36.97 -24.54 -58.10
N ALA A 92 37.06 -23.21 -57.95
CA ALA A 92 37.50 -22.52 -56.74
C ALA A 92 36.33 -22.22 -55.75
N LYS A 93 35.21 -22.95 -55.83
CA LYS A 93 34.07 -22.84 -54.90
C LYS A 93 33.95 -24.10 -54.04
N LEU A 94 34.01 -23.93 -52.73
CA LEU A 94 33.65 -24.94 -51.73
C LEU A 94 32.15 -24.87 -51.42
N CYS A 95 31.49 -26.01 -51.35
CA CYS A 95 30.11 -26.14 -50.87
C CYS A 95 30.08 -27.14 -49.70
N PHE A 96 29.48 -26.76 -48.58
CA PHE A 96 29.34 -27.60 -47.38
C PHE A 96 27.86 -27.93 -47.13
N ASN A 97 27.56 -29.22 -46.93
CA ASN A 97 26.22 -29.70 -46.63
C ASN A 97 26.20 -30.43 -45.28
N PRO A 98 25.63 -29.83 -44.21
CA PRO A 98 25.55 -30.47 -42.89
C PRO A 98 24.58 -31.66 -42.91
N TYR A 99 24.92 -32.76 -42.24
CA TYR A 99 24.07 -33.96 -42.19
C TYR A 99 22.74 -33.71 -41.49
N ALA A 100 22.74 -32.86 -40.45
CA ALA A 100 21.56 -32.54 -39.66
C ALA A 100 20.68 -31.43 -40.28
N GLY A 101 21.11 -30.80 -41.38
CA GLY A 101 20.46 -29.61 -41.93
C GLY A 101 20.53 -28.40 -41.00
N PHE A 102 19.74 -27.36 -41.31
CA PHE A 102 19.58 -26.15 -40.50
C PHE A 102 18.25 -26.17 -39.75
N ARG A 103 18.28 -25.80 -38.46
CA ARG A 103 17.10 -25.60 -37.61
C ARG A 103 16.70 -24.13 -37.57
N GLN A 104 15.41 -23.87 -37.37
CA GLN A 104 14.85 -22.56 -37.04
C GLN A 104 15.31 -22.13 -35.64
N GLY A 105 15.47 -20.82 -35.40
CA GLY A 105 15.78 -20.29 -34.06
C GLY A 105 17.20 -20.57 -33.56
N ALA A 106 18.13 -20.85 -34.46
CA ALA A 106 19.52 -21.15 -34.13
C ALA A 106 20.50 -20.11 -34.70
N GLU A 107 21.60 -19.90 -33.97
CA GLU A 107 22.73 -19.10 -34.42
C GLU A 107 23.82 -19.98 -35.05
N TYR A 108 24.36 -19.55 -36.19
CA TYR A 108 25.41 -20.26 -36.90
C TYR A 108 26.66 -19.41 -37.05
N ARG A 109 27.81 -20.05 -36.85
CA ARG A 109 29.13 -19.44 -37.07
C ARG A 109 29.96 -20.32 -37.98
N LEU A 110 30.41 -19.73 -39.09
CA LEU A 110 31.32 -20.33 -40.04
C LEU A 110 32.70 -19.70 -39.82
N SER A 111 33.70 -20.56 -39.60
CA SER A 111 35.09 -20.15 -39.46
C SER A 111 35.99 -20.93 -40.41
N LEU A 112 36.94 -20.24 -41.03
CA LEU A 112 38.05 -20.81 -41.78
C LEU A 112 39.35 -20.20 -41.23
N THR A 113 40.24 -21.02 -40.68
CA THR A 113 41.50 -20.54 -40.07
C THR A 113 42.51 -20.10 -41.13
N ILE A 114 43.58 -19.41 -40.70
CA ILE A 114 44.70 -19.02 -41.58
C ILE A 114 45.49 -20.20 -42.15
N ASP A 115 45.24 -21.42 -41.66
CA ASP A 115 45.90 -22.64 -42.15
C ASP A 115 45.36 -23.09 -43.52
N ALA A 116 44.25 -22.50 -43.97
CA ALA A 116 43.75 -22.65 -45.33
C ALA A 116 44.72 -22.03 -46.35
N MET A 117 45.16 -22.83 -47.33
CA MET A 117 46.15 -22.47 -48.35
C MET A 117 45.60 -22.65 -49.77
N ASP A 118 46.21 -21.97 -50.73
CA ASP A 118 46.06 -22.27 -52.15
C ASP A 118 47.00 -23.40 -52.62
N GLU A 119 46.85 -23.83 -53.88
CA GLU A 119 47.70 -24.88 -54.48
C GLU A 119 49.19 -24.50 -54.56
N MET A 120 49.53 -23.21 -54.40
CA MET A 120 50.91 -22.71 -54.35
C MET A 120 51.46 -22.60 -52.92
N GLY A 121 50.64 -22.92 -51.91
CA GLY A 121 51.00 -22.89 -50.49
C GLY A 121 50.84 -21.52 -49.83
N LEU A 122 50.13 -20.58 -50.45
CA LEU A 122 49.84 -19.27 -49.87
C LEU A 122 48.64 -19.35 -48.92
N SER A 123 48.86 -19.05 -47.64
CA SER A 123 47.82 -19.00 -46.62
C SER A 123 46.89 -17.79 -46.76
N LEU A 124 45.67 -17.89 -46.21
CA LEU A 124 44.81 -16.73 -45.97
C LEU A 124 45.55 -15.69 -45.10
N ALA A 125 45.50 -14.42 -45.52
CA ALA A 125 46.08 -13.32 -44.75
C ALA A 125 45.40 -13.11 -43.38
N HIS A 126 44.10 -13.41 -43.30
CA HIS A 126 43.29 -13.34 -42.09
C HIS A 126 42.33 -14.53 -42.04
N ALA A 127 42.03 -15.02 -40.83
CA ALA A 127 40.97 -16.00 -40.65
C ALA A 127 39.63 -15.41 -41.10
N PHE A 128 38.81 -16.21 -41.75
CA PHE A 128 37.47 -15.84 -42.17
C PHE A 128 36.48 -16.33 -41.12
N ASP A 129 35.76 -15.41 -40.47
CA ASP A 129 34.84 -15.71 -39.36
C ASP A 129 33.58 -14.89 -39.54
N VAL A 130 32.47 -15.56 -39.84
CA VAL A 130 31.20 -14.92 -40.16
C VAL A 130 30.05 -15.64 -39.48
N ARG A 131 28.94 -14.93 -39.31
CA ARG A 131 27.74 -15.43 -38.63
C ARG A 131 26.49 -15.16 -39.43
N PHE A 132 25.56 -16.09 -39.37
CA PHE A 132 24.18 -15.89 -39.80
C PHE A 132 23.26 -16.53 -38.77
N SER A 133 21.99 -16.16 -38.79
CA SER A 133 21.02 -16.65 -37.83
C SER A 133 19.71 -17.02 -38.52
N THR A 134 19.01 -18.01 -37.98
CA THR A 134 17.62 -18.34 -38.34
C THR A 134 16.64 -17.84 -37.29
N LYS A 135 17.12 -16.97 -36.40
CA LYS A 135 16.41 -16.39 -35.28
C LYS A 135 15.97 -14.98 -35.65
N GLU A 136 14.66 -14.75 -35.68
CA GLU A 136 14.08 -13.49 -36.16
C GLU A 136 14.14 -12.40 -35.08
N GLU A 137 13.84 -12.77 -33.85
CA GLU A 137 13.87 -11.89 -32.68
C GLU A 137 14.80 -12.45 -31.58
N SER A 138 14.99 -11.72 -30.49
CA SER A 138 15.82 -12.17 -29.35
C SER A 138 15.28 -11.72 -28.00
N ASP A 139 14.02 -11.30 -27.99
CA ASP A 139 13.25 -11.10 -26.79
C ASP A 139 13.04 -12.45 -26.09
N ARG A 140 12.72 -12.40 -24.81
CA ARG A 140 12.57 -13.61 -24.00
C ARG A 140 11.12 -13.74 -23.58
N PRO A 141 10.58 -14.98 -23.58
CA PRO A 141 9.23 -15.18 -23.09
C PRO A 141 9.18 -14.87 -21.60
N SER A 142 8.10 -14.21 -21.19
CA SER A 142 7.78 -13.93 -19.79
C SER A 142 6.30 -14.21 -19.54
N VAL A 143 5.94 -14.52 -18.29
CA VAL A 143 4.53 -14.70 -17.90
C VAL A 143 3.92 -13.34 -17.62
N LEU A 144 2.86 -12.99 -18.35
CA LEU A 144 2.11 -11.76 -18.18
C LEU A 144 1.02 -11.91 -17.12
N SER A 145 0.29 -13.02 -17.13
CA SER A 145 -0.80 -13.29 -16.19
C SER A 145 -1.10 -14.78 -16.05
N THR A 146 -1.77 -15.11 -14.95
CA THR A 146 -2.26 -16.46 -14.65
C THR A 146 -3.71 -16.39 -14.17
N ASP A 147 -4.50 -17.39 -14.54
CA ASP A 147 -5.85 -17.61 -14.00
C ASP A 147 -5.95 -19.08 -13.55
N PRO A 148 -6.12 -19.38 -12.25
CA PRO A 148 -6.26 -18.45 -11.14
C PRO A 148 -4.99 -17.61 -10.94
N ALA A 149 -5.16 -16.36 -10.49
CA ALA A 149 -4.06 -15.53 -10.06
C ALA A 149 -3.29 -16.18 -8.90
N ASN A 150 -2.04 -15.77 -8.69
CA ASN A 150 -1.26 -16.26 -7.55
C ASN A 150 -1.99 -16.03 -6.22
N GLN A 151 -2.11 -17.09 -5.42
CA GLN A 151 -2.83 -17.20 -4.15
C GLN A 151 -4.37 -17.16 -4.23
N ALA A 152 -4.95 -17.22 -5.43
CA ALA A 152 -6.41 -17.30 -5.57
C ALA A 152 -6.95 -18.73 -5.34
N SER A 153 -8.28 -18.83 -5.21
CA SER A 153 -9.00 -20.10 -4.99
C SER A 153 -9.75 -20.53 -6.24
N LEU A 154 -9.69 -21.83 -6.54
CA LEU A 154 -10.47 -22.50 -7.56
C LEU A 154 -11.75 -23.06 -6.97
N LEU A 155 -12.88 -22.50 -7.38
CA LEU A 155 -14.21 -22.91 -6.91
C LEU A 155 -14.75 -24.16 -7.63
N SER A 156 -14.28 -24.45 -8.84
CA SER A 156 -14.73 -25.61 -9.63
C SER A 156 -13.69 -26.73 -9.59
N GLU A 157 -14.14 -27.94 -9.26
CA GLU A 157 -13.32 -29.16 -9.27
C GLU A 157 -12.71 -29.47 -10.65
N TRP A 158 -13.27 -28.90 -11.73
CA TRP A 158 -12.80 -29.06 -13.11
C TRP A 158 -12.32 -27.75 -13.73
N ALA A 159 -12.04 -26.73 -12.91
CA ALA A 159 -11.51 -25.46 -13.39
C ALA A 159 -10.24 -25.67 -14.21
N THR A 160 -10.11 -24.90 -15.29
CA THR A 160 -8.89 -24.86 -16.10
C THR A 160 -7.89 -23.88 -15.50
N ILE A 161 -6.60 -24.08 -15.80
CA ILE A 161 -5.55 -23.11 -15.49
C ILE A 161 -5.14 -22.43 -16.80
N GLU A 162 -5.10 -21.11 -16.82
CA GLU A 162 -4.65 -20.33 -17.97
C GLU A 162 -3.36 -19.58 -17.63
N ILE A 163 -2.41 -19.58 -18.57
CA ILE A 163 -1.14 -18.87 -18.45
C ILE A 163 -0.93 -18.06 -19.73
N CYS A 164 -0.82 -16.75 -19.60
CA CYS A 164 -0.54 -15.83 -20.70
C CYS A 164 0.93 -15.43 -20.71
N TYR A 165 1.57 -15.54 -21.86
CA TYR A 165 2.96 -15.19 -22.08
C TYR A 165 3.09 -13.91 -22.92
N SER A 166 4.28 -13.28 -22.88
CA SER A 166 4.59 -12.11 -23.70
C SER A 166 4.64 -12.40 -25.20
N GLU A 167 4.82 -13.66 -25.58
CA GLU A 167 5.01 -14.12 -26.96
C GLU A 167 4.66 -15.62 -27.11
N SER A 168 4.73 -16.12 -28.35
CA SER A 168 4.42 -17.50 -28.70
C SER A 168 5.42 -18.50 -28.14
N ILE A 169 4.94 -19.52 -27.44
CA ILE A 169 5.78 -20.54 -26.79
C ILE A 169 5.87 -21.81 -27.64
N ASP A 170 7.02 -22.49 -27.66
CA ASP A 170 7.16 -23.80 -28.31
C ASP A 170 6.33 -24.88 -27.56
N PRO A 171 5.27 -25.42 -28.17
CA PRO A 171 4.40 -26.41 -27.51
C PRO A 171 5.09 -27.72 -27.16
N LEU A 172 6.18 -28.08 -27.84
CA LEU A 172 6.94 -29.31 -27.58
C LEU A 172 7.77 -29.18 -26.30
N ALA A 173 8.49 -28.06 -26.14
CA ALA A 173 9.27 -27.77 -24.94
C ALA A 173 8.39 -27.51 -23.70
N TYR A 174 7.16 -27.02 -23.92
CA TYR A 174 6.27 -26.60 -22.84
C TYR A 174 5.93 -27.67 -21.81
N ARG A 175 5.67 -28.90 -22.26
CA ARG A 175 5.15 -29.97 -21.40
C ARG A 175 6.15 -30.42 -20.34
N GLU A 176 7.44 -30.31 -20.62
CA GLU A 176 8.51 -30.68 -19.70
C GLU A 176 8.90 -29.50 -18.79
N ALA A 177 8.59 -28.27 -19.21
CA ALA A 177 8.95 -27.06 -18.50
C ALA A 177 7.93 -26.65 -17.40
N VAL A 178 6.68 -27.12 -17.48
CA VAL A 178 5.63 -26.77 -16.51
C VAL A 178 5.26 -27.96 -15.63
N THR A 179 5.35 -27.78 -14.32
CA THR A 179 5.10 -28.85 -13.34
C THR A 179 4.14 -28.39 -12.24
N PHE A 180 3.33 -29.32 -11.73
CA PHE A 180 2.43 -29.12 -10.60
C PHE A 180 2.96 -29.83 -9.35
N SER A 181 2.75 -29.22 -8.19
CA SER A 181 2.96 -29.82 -6.88
C SER A 181 1.76 -29.52 -5.98
N PRO A 182 0.96 -30.52 -5.55
CA PRO A 182 1.03 -31.94 -5.89
C PRO A 182 0.93 -32.21 -7.40
N ALA A 183 1.48 -33.35 -7.86
CA ALA A 183 1.46 -33.70 -9.27
C ALA A 183 0.02 -33.87 -9.79
N VAL A 184 -0.28 -33.25 -10.94
CA VAL A 184 -1.58 -33.31 -11.62
C VAL A 184 -1.38 -33.75 -13.06
N THR A 185 -2.24 -34.64 -13.53
CA THR A 185 -2.26 -35.08 -14.93
C THR A 185 -3.34 -34.32 -15.69
N GLY A 186 -3.10 -34.02 -16.97
CA GLY A 186 -4.01 -33.23 -17.79
C GLY A 186 -3.47 -32.98 -19.19
N SER A 187 -4.17 -32.12 -19.93
CA SER A 187 -3.79 -31.73 -21.29
C SER A 187 -3.65 -30.22 -21.41
N TRP A 188 -2.59 -29.80 -22.08
CA TRP A 188 -2.38 -28.42 -22.48
C TRP A 188 -2.95 -28.16 -23.88
N ALA A 189 -3.64 -27.04 -24.04
CA ALA A 189 -4.06 -26.48 -25.31
C ALA A 189 -3.51 -25.06 -25.45
N PHE A 190 -3.08 -24.68 -26.66
CA PHE A 190 -2.57 -23.34 -26.95
C PHE A 190 -3.59 -22.53 -27.75
N SER A 191 -3.63 -21.22 -27.51
CA SER A 191 -4.43 -20.29 -28.30
C SER A 191 -3.92 -20.16 -29.74
N GLU A 192 -4.75 -19.57 -30.61
CA GLU A 192 -4.32 -19.13 -31.94
C GLU A 192 -3.23 -18.06 -31.76
N GLY A 193 -2.01 -18.35 -32.25
CA GLY A 193 -0.82 -17.53 -31.99
C GLY A 193 0.05 -18.01 -30.81
N GLY A 194 -0.33 -19.04 -30.06
CA GLY A 194 0.57 -19.77 -29.16
C GLY A 194 1.04 -19.04 -27.89
N ALA A 195 0.51 -17.86 -27.59
CA ALA A 195 0.91 -17.04 -26.43
C ALA A 195 0.11 -17.36 -25.15
N THR A 196 -0.99 -18.10 -25.24
CA THR A 196 -1.80 -18.52 -24.09
C THR A 196 -1.86 -20.03 -24.02
N ALA A 197 -1.51 -20.59 -22.87
CA ALA A 197 -1.62 -22.01 -22.59
C ALA A 197 -2.74 -22.29 -21.58
N THR A 198 -3.67 -23.17 -21.93
CA THR A 198 -4.77 -23.60 -21.07
C THR A 198 -4.59 -25.07 -20.68
N PHE A 199 -4.48 -25.33 -19.39
CA PHE A 199 -4.46 -26.66 -18.80
C PHE A 199 -5.87 -27.14 -18.48
N ARG A 200 -6.22 -28.32 -18.96
CA ARG A 200 -7.42 -29.06 -18.56
C ARG A 200 -7.01 -30.26 -17.72
N PRO A 201 -7.42 -30.34 -16.45
CA PRO A 201 -7.05 -31.46 -15.60
C PRO A 201 -7.77 -32.75 -16.07
N ALA A 202 -7.09 -33.89 -15.98
CA ALA A 202 -7.67 -35.20 -16.34
C ALA A 202 -8.44 -35.85 -15.18
N GLN A 203 -8.27 -35.33 -13.97
CA GLN A 203 -8.94 -35.73 -12.73
C GLN A 203 -9.38 -34.45 -12.01
N PRO A 204 -10.47 -34.50 -11.22
CA PRO A 204 -10.89 -33.32 -10.47
C PRO A 204 -9.79 -32.87 -9.51
N TRP A 205 -9.68 -31.57 -9.30
CA TRP A 205 -8.77 -31.03 -8.30
C TRP A 205 -9.11 -31.57 -6.91
N ARG A 206 -8.08 -31.86 -6.10
CA ARG A 206 -8.29 -32.34 -4.74
C ARG A 206 -8.77 -31.17 -3.90
N ASP A 207 -9.90 -31.37 -3.25
CA ASP A 207 -10.49 -30.39 -2.34
C ASP A 207 -9.54 -30.07 -1.17
N ALA A 208 -9.66 -28.85 -0.65
CA ALA A 208 -8.81 -28.27 0.40
C ALA A 208 -7.29 -28.46 0.19
N THR A 209 -6.81 -28.34 -1.05
CA THR A 209 -5.40 -28.60 -1.41
C THR A 209 -4.74 -27.38 -2.04
N GLU A 210 -3.60 -26.93 -1.51
CA GLU A 210 -2.75 -25.94 -2.17
C GLU A 210 -1.95 -26.62 -3.29
N TYR A 211 -2.04 -26.04 -4.49
CA TYR A 211 -1.26 -26.42 -5.66
C TYR A 211 -0.24 -25.33 -5.99
N SER A 212 0.99 -25.73 -6.29
CA SER A 212 2.03 -24.86 -6.84
C SER A 212 2.33 -25.25 -8.27
N VAL A 213 2.42 -24.27 -9.15
CA VAL A 213 2.84 -24.43 -10.54
C VAL A 213 4.22 -23.82 -10.69
N ASN A 214 5.17 -24.60 -11.21
CA ASN A 214 6.53 -24.15 -11.49
C ASN A 214 6.78 -24.22 -13.00
N ILE A 215 7.14 -23.08 -13.57
CA ILE A 215 7.54 -22.91 -14.97
C ILE A 215 9.05 -22.71 -14.98
N SER A 216 9.76 -23.61 -15.65
CA SER A 216 11.22 -23.63 -15.72
C SER A 216 11.78 -22.44 -16.51
N ALA A 217 12.91 -21.91 -16.05
CA ALA A 217 13.76 -20.95 -16.76
C ALA A 217 14.19 -21.44 -18.15
N ASP A 218 14.21 -22.77 -18.37
CA ASP A 218 14.56 -23.39 -19.65
C ASP A 218 13.40 -23.45 -20.66
N LEU A 219 12.21 -22.96 -20.30
CA LEU A 219 11.10 -22.82 -21.25
C LEU A 219 11.53 -21.93 -22.44
N LYS A 220 11.21 -22.36 -23.65
CA LYS A 220 11.60 -21.68 -24.90
C LYS A 220 10.41 -21.21 -25.73
N ASP A 221 10.60 -20.10 -26.44
CA ASP A 221 9.73 -19.68 -27.54
C ASP A 221 10.02 -20.44 -28.84
N LEU A 222 9.33 -20.04 -29.92
CA LEU A 222 9.49 -20.61 -31.27
C LEU A 222 10.84 -20.31 -31.93
N TRP A 223 11.57 -19.30 -31.46
CA TRP A 223 12.89 -18.90 -31.95
C TRP A 223 14.02 -19.35 -31.01
N GLY A 224 13.71 -20.17 -30.00
CA GLY A 224 14.67 -20.80 -29.11
C GLY A 224 15.17 -19.93 -27.97
N ASN A 225 14.62 -18.72 -27.73
CA ASN A 225 15.01 -17.94 -26.55
C ASN A 225 14.45 -18.60 -25.29
N ARG A 226 15.30 -18.66 -24.26
CA ARG A 226 14.90 -19.17 -22.94
C ARG A 226 14.30 -18.04 -22.10
N MET A 227 13.29 -18.38 -21.30
CA MET A 227 12.70 -17.49 -20.30
C MET A 227 13.75 -16.92 -19.32
N GLY A 228 14.73 -17.75 -18.93
CA GLY A 228 15.90 -17.32 -18.16
C GLY A 228 15.69 -17.18 -16.64
N THR A 229 14.45 -17.18 -16.17
CA THR A 229 14.09 -17.21 -14.75
C THR A 229 12.90 -18.12 -14.51
N ASP A 230 12.94 -18.92 -13.44
CA ASP A 230 11.80 -19.71 -13.04
C ASP A 230 10.63 -18.79 -12.66
N TYR A 231 9.42 -19.18 -13.03
CA TYR A 231 8.20 -18.53 -12.57
C TYR A 231 7.37 -19.50 -11.74
N ARG A 232 6.91 -19.04 -10.58
CA ARG A 232 6.10 -19.84 -9.67
C ARG A 232 4.87 -19.08 -9.22
N PHE A 233 3.73 -19.76 -9.26
CA PHE A 233 2.51 -19.30 -8.60
C PHE A 233 1.87 -20.46 -7.84
N ARG A 234 0.95 -20.12 -6.94
CA ARG A 234 0.17 -21.06 -6.13
C ARG A 234 -1.30 -20.74 -6.20
N PHE A 235 -2.16 -21.72 -5.99
CA PHE A 235 -3.61 -21.53 -5.84
C PHE A 235 -4.17 -22.61 -4.92
N PHE A 236 -5.32 -22.35 -4.32
CA PHE A 236 -6.03 -23.30 -3.48
C PHE A 236 -7.17 -23.94 -4.26
N SER A 237 -7.32 -25.25 -4.16
CA SER A 237 -8.43 -25.99 -4.76
C SER A 237 -9.46 -26.35 -3.71
N GLY A 238 -10.73 -26.02 -3.96
CA GLY A 238 -11.85 -26.33 -3.09
C GLY A 238 -12.43 -25.10 -2.38
N ALA A 239 -13.48 -25.34 -1.60
CA ALA A 239 -14.02 -24.32 -0.70
C ALA A 239 -13.04 -24.07 0.44
N ASP A 240 -12.86 -22.81 0.84
CA ASP A 240 -12.18 -22.49 2.08
C ASP A 240 -12.87 -23.24 3.23
N ARG A 241 -12.08 -23.85 4.11
CA ARG A 241 -12.55 -24.57 5.31
C ARG A 241 -11.95 -24.01 6.60
N ILE A 242 -11.14 -22.97 6.48
CA ILE A 242 -10.56 -22.30 7.63
C ILE A 242 -11.66 -21.42 8.21
N ALA A 243 -11.92 -21.57 9.50
CA ALA A 243 -12.87 -20.70 10.17
C ALA A 243 -12.27 -19.30 10.32
N PRO A 244 -13.05 -18.23 10.07
CA PRO A 244 -12.57 -16.88 10.27
C PRO A 244 -12.31 -16.64 11.76
N PHE A 245 -11.32 -15.81 12.07
CA PHE A 245 -11.08 -15.35 13.43
C PHE A 245 -10.91 -13.83 13.47
N LEU A 246 -11.25 -13.24 14.62
CA LEU A 246 -11.00 -11.83 14.89
C LEU A 246 -9.51 -11.65 15.17
N ASP A 247 -8.84 -10.86 14.32
CA ASP A 247 -7.40 -10.61 14.42
C ASP A 247 -7.14 -9.39 15.31
N ILE A 248 -7.78 -8.26 14.99
CA ILE A 248 -7.57 -6.99 15.68
C ILE A 248 -8.92 -6.36 16.04
N ALA A 249 -8.98 -5.79 17.25
CA ALA A 249 -10.02 -4.81 17.60
C ALA A 249 -9.36 -3.50 18.00
N SER A 250 -9.92 -2.38 17.56
CA SER A 250 -9.42 -1.04 17.85
C SER A 250 -10.55 -0.07 18.13
N ALA A 251 -10.23 0.95 18.91
CA ALA A 251 -11.03 2.16 18.99
C ALA A 251 -10.52 3.13 17.93
N ILE A 252 -11.40 3.61 17.06
CA ILE A 252 -11.07 4.61 16.03
C ILE A 252 -11.80 5.92 16.32
N ASP A 253 -11.12 7.03 16.07
CA ASP A 253 -11.70 8.36 16.26
C ASP A 253 -12.61 8.77 15.08
N GLU A 254 -13.10 10.01 15.12
CA GLU A 254 -13.96 10.57 14.08
C GLU A 254 -13.27 10.68 12.71
N ASN A 255 -11.94 10.71 12.68
CA ASN A 255 -11.10 10.80 11.48
C ASN A 255 -10.64 9.42 10.97
N GLU A 256 -11.19 8.34 11.52
CA GLU A 256 -10.82 6.95 11.21
C GLU A 256 -9.37 6.60 11.57
N ILE A 257 -8.77 7.38 12.48
CA ILE A 257 -7.43 7.10 12.99
C ILE A 257 -7.59 6.18 14.20
N SER A 258 -6.81 5.09 14.22
CA SER A 258 -6.74 4.19 15.37
C SER A 258 -6.23 4.94 16.59
N ALA A 259 -7.12 5.22 17.55
CA ALA A 259 -6.77 5.85 18.82
C ALA A 259 -5.93 4.92 19.68
N PHE A 260 -6.35 3.65 19.82
CA PHE A 260 -5.51 2.55 20.31
C PHE A 260 -6.12 1.17 20.03
N MET A 261 -5.26 0.15 20.08
CA MET A 261 -5.63 -1.26 19.94
C MET A 261 -6.21 -1.80 21.25
N LEU A 262 -7.37 -2.44 21.17
CA LEU A 262 -8.05 -3.03 22.32
C LEU A 262 -7.42 -4.37 22.68
N LEU A 263 -7.11 -4.55 23.95
CA LEU A 263 -6.65 -5.81 24.48
C LEU A 263 -7.86 -6.67 24.89
N PRO A 264 -7.93 -7.93 24.44
CA PRO A 264 -8.99 -8.83 24.85
C PRO A 264 -8.83 -9.22 26.32
N ASP A 265 -9.94 -9.49 26.98
CA ASP A 265 -9.96 -10.06 28.32
C ASP A 265 -9.73 -11.58 28.27
N GLY A 266 -8.78 -12.06 29.08
CA GLY A 266 -8.46 -13.47 29.19
C GLY A 266 -9.59 -14.24 29.88
N PRO A 267 -10.12 -15.33 29.28
CA PRO A 267 -11.26 -16.03 29.85
C PRO A 267 -10.96 -16.77 31.18
N ASP A 268 -9.69 -16.94 31.58
CA ASP A 268 -9.30 -17.83 32.69
C ASP A 268 -8.06 -17.35 33.49
N ASP A 269 -7.64 -16.09 33.37
CA ASP A 269 -6.49 -15.56 34.12
C ASP A 269 -6.87 -15.04 35.52
N GLY A 270 -8.17 -14.93 35.81
CA GLY A 270 -8.69 -14.46 37.09
C GLY A 270 -8.61 -12.95 37.30
N GLU A 271 -8.22 -12.19 36.27
CA GLU A 271 -8.11 -10.74 36.29
C GLU A 271 -8.93 -10.13 35.14
N PHE A 272 -9.50 -8.94 35.35
CA PHE A 272 -10.16 -8.23 34.25
C PHE A 272 -9.16 -7.31 33.54
N THR A 273 -8.93 -7.58 32.25
CA THR A 273 -8.25 -6.64 31.35
C THR A 273 -9.23 -5.54 30.95
N VAL A 274 -9.02 -4.34 31.47
CA VAL A 274 -9.86 -3.17 31.20
C VAL A 274 -9.10 -2.16 30.36
N ASN A 275 -9.65 -1.84 29.19
CA ASN A 275 -9.15 -0.80 28.29
C ASN A 275 -9.71 0.55 28.73
N GLY A 276 -8.87 1.40 29.33
CA GLY A 276 -9.24 2.76 29.73
C GLY A 276 -9.10 3.79 28.60
N GLY A 277 -9.66 4.97 28.82
CA GLY A 277 -9.59 6.12 27.92
C GLY A 277 -10.63 6.11 26.80
N TRP A 278 -11.67 5.26 26.87
CA TRP A 278 -12.69 5.22 25.81
C TRP A 278 -13.44 6.55 25.72
N GLU A 279 -13.37 7.20 24.56
CA GLU A 279 -14.14 8.40 24.27
C GLU A 279 -15.51 8.05 23.69
N ALA A 280 -16.53 8.78 24.12
CA ALA A 280 -17.94 8.53 23.80
C ALA A 280 -18.29 8.64 22.30
N PHE A 281 -17.44 9.31 21.51
CA PHE A 281 -17.59 9.51 20.08
C PHE A 281 -16.75 8.55 19.23
N TRP A 282 -16.01 7.63 19.86
CA TRP A 282 -15.24 6.62 19.13
C TRP A 282 -16.14 5.53 18.54
N ARG A 283 -15.62 4.92 17.47
CA ARG A 283 -16.18 3.71 16.88
C ARG A 283 -15.33 2.51 17.30
N LEU A 284 -15.98 1.36 17.37
CA LEU A 284 -15.29 0.07 17.46
C LEU A 284 -15.02 -0.44 16.04
N GLN A 285 -13.76 -0.71 15.72
CA GLN A 285 -13.38 -1.36 14.48
C GLN A 285 -12.85 -2.76 14.78
N LEU A 286 -13.34 -3.73 14.01
CA LEU A 286 -12.93 -5.13 14.07
C LEU A 286 -12.33 -5.53 12.72
N VAL A 287 -11.15 -6.16 12.75
CA VAL A 287 -10.44 -6.68 11.58
C VAL A 287 -10.32 -8.20 11.70
N PHE A 288 -10.69 -8.92 10.65
CA PHE A 288 -10.76 -10.37 10.60
C PHE A 288 -9.67 -10.96 9.72
N SER A 289 -9.38 -12.25 9.91
CA SER A 289 -8.43 -13.01 9.09
C SER A 289 -8.81 -13.10 7.61
N GLU A 290 -10.09 -12.88 7.29
CA GLU A 290 -10.70 -12.97 5.98
C GLU A 290 -12.08 -12.27 5.96
N PRO A 291 -12.70 -12.06 4.78
CA PRO A 291 -14.03 -11.45 4.72
C PRO A 291 -15.14 -12.25 5.40
N VAL A 292 -15.78 -11.65 6.41
CA VAL A 292 -16.89 -12.25 7.15
C VAL A 292 -18.25 -11.70 6.72
N ARG A 293 -19.29 -12.53 6.80
CA ARG A 293 -20.68 -12.13 6.54
C ARG A 293 -21.18 -11.22 7.63
N LEU A 294 -21.36 -9.95 7.30
CA LEU A 294 -21.68 -8.90 8.28
C LEU A 294 -23.05 -9.10 8.96
N SER A 295 -24.04 -9.64 8.26
CA SER A 295 -25.34 -9.96 8.86
C SER A 295 -25.25 -11.05 9.92
N SER A 296 -24.34 -12.02 9.75
CA SER A 296 -24.09 -13.04 10.78
C SER A 296 -23.33 -12.42 11.96
N LEU A 297 -22.28 -11.64 11.68
CA LEU A 297 -21.47 -10.95 12.69
C LEU A 297 -22.31 -10.03 13.58
N ALA A 298 -23.21 -9.23 12.99
CA ALA A 298 -24.05 -8.30 13.75
C ALA A 298 -24.90 -9.01 14.82
N THR A 299 -25.34 -10.25 14.56
CA THR A 299 -26.07 -11.07 15.56
C THR A 299 -25.18 -11.68 16.65
N ARG A 300 -23.85 -11.63 16.48
CA ARG A 300 -22.83 -12.15 17.40
C ARG A 300 -22.18 -11.08 18.26
N ILE A 301 -22.45 -9.80 18.01
CA ILE A 301 -22.01 -8.71 18.87
C ILE A 301 -23.00 -8.56 20.03
N VAL A 302 -22.51 -8.76 21.25
CA VAL A 302 -23.28 -8.55 22.47
C VAL A 302 -22.59 -7.49 23.31
N VAL A 303 -23.35 -6.49 23.73
CA VAL A 303 -22.85 -5.38 24.54
C VAL A 303 -23.56 -5.36 25.89
N GLU A 304 -22.78 -5.20 26.94
CA GLU A 304 -23.27 -5.07 28.32
C GLU A 304 -22.73 -3.77 28.92
N GLY A 305 -23.55 -3.05 29.69
CA GLY A 305 -23.18 -1.76 30.32
C GLY A 305 -23.52 -0.52 29.48
N CYS A 306 -23.87 -0.67 28.21
CA CYS A 306 -24.43 0.39 27.38
C CYS A 306 -25.37 -0.16 26.29
N ALA A 307 -25.94 0.73 25.47
CA ALA A 307 -26.77 0.34 24.34
C ALA A 307 -25.94 -0.40 23.27
N PRO A 308 -26.55 -1.33 22.51
CA PRO A 308 -25.87 -2.02 21.43
C PRO A 308 -25.45 -1.04 20.32
N PRO A 309 -24.27 -1.21 19.72
CA PRO A 309 -23.80 -0.35 18.65
C PRO A 309 -24.47 -0.70 17.33
N VAL A 310 -24.42 0.24 16.40
CA VAL A 310 -24.91 0.11 15.03
C VAL A 310 -23.75 -0.23 14.11
N LEU A 311 -23.88 -1.30 13.33
CA LEU A 311 -22.94 -1.64 12.28
C LEU A 311 -23.00 -0.58 11.16
N GLU A 312 -21.88 0.06 10.86
CA GLU A 312 -21.76 1.07 9.79
C GLU A 312 -21.31 0.49 8.46
N THR A 313 -20.51 -0.58 8.47
CA THR A 313 -20.05 -1.22 7.23
C THR A 313 -21.23 -1.84 6.47
N THR A 314 -21.43 -1.43 5.22
CA THR A 314 -22.63 -1.80 4.42
C THR A 314 -22.45 -2.97 3.46
N ALA A 315 -21.23 -3.53 3.36
CA ALA A 315 -20.95 -4.67 2.49
C ALA A 315 -21.66 -5.96 2.98
N VAL A 316 -21.88 -6.93 2.08
CA VAL A 316 -22.38 -8.26 2.49
C VAL A 316 -21.30 -9.04 3.24
N PHE A 317 -20.07 -8.95 2.73
CA PHE A 317 -18.86 -9.52 3.32
C PHE A 317 -17.78 -8.45 3.42
N SER A 318 -17.01 -8.48 4.49
CA SER A 318 -15.89 -7.56 4.70
C SER A 318 -14.91 -8.15 5.71
N ASP A 319 -13.63 -7.93 5.52
CA ASP A 319 -12.57 -8.23 6.50
C ASP A 319 -12.49 -7.14 7.59
N ILE A 320 -13.16 -5.99 7.40
CA ILE A 320 -13.27 -4.91 8.37
C ILE A 320 -14.74 -4.62 8.69
N ALA A 321 -15.09 -4.56 9.97
CA ALA A 321 -16.40 -4.14 10.45
C ALA A 321 -16.28 -2.97 11.43
N SER A 322 -16.93 -1.84 11.11
CA SER A 322 -16.97 -0.65 11.98
C SER A 322 -18.34 -0.52 12.63
N PHE A 323 -18.35 -0.23 13.92
CA PHE A 323 -19.53 -0.11 14.77
C PHE A 323 -19.55 1.25 15.47
N ARG A 324 -20.66 1.98 15.35
CA ARG A 324 -20.89 3.27 16.01
C ARG A 324 -21.83 3.11 17.21
N PHE A 325 -21.53 3.81 18.30
CA PHE A 325 -22.42 3.90 19.46
C PHE A 325 -23.30 5.15 19.33
N ASP A 326 -24.54 4.99 18.87
CA ASP A 326 -25.50 6.10 18.77
C ASP A 326 -25.85 6.66 20.15
N GLU A 327 -26.06 5.78 21.13
CA GLU A 327 -26.15 6.14 22.54
C GLU A 327 -24.77 6.02 23.18
N ARG A 328 -24.23 7.17 23.62
CA ARG A 328 -22.91 7.29 24.24
C ARG A 328 -22.80 6.40 25.48
N PRO A 329 -21.76 5.56 25.60
CA PRO A 329 -21.47 4.87 26.85
C PRO A 329 -21.40 5.86 28.02
N PRO A 330 -22.03 5.56 29.16
CA PRO A 330 -21.91 6.39 30.35
C PRO A 330 -20.48 6.70 30.77
N TRP A 331 -20.15 7.99 30.90
CA TRP A 331 -18.81 8.37 31.32
C TRP A 331 -18.48 7.85 32.72
N GLY A 332 -17.31 7.25 32.88
CA GLY A 332 -16.82 6.61 34.11
C GLY A 332 -17.20 5.13 34.26
N ASP A 333 -18.27 4.69 33.60
CA ASP A 333 -18.76 3.32 33.74
C ASP A 333 -17.94 2.32 32.89
N LEU A 334 -18.06 1.06 33.28
CA LEU A 334 -17.56 -0.07 32.51
C LEU A 334 -18.63 -0.56 31.54
N PHE A 335 -18.20 -0.87 30.33
CA PHE A 335 -19.01 -1.62 29.37
C PHE A 335 -18.16 -2.69 28.70
N SER A 336 -18.79 -3.71 28.15
CA SER A 336 -18.10 -4.77 27.45
C SER A 336 -18.71 -5.04 26.09
N VAL A 337 -17.87 -5.40 25.13
CA VAL A 337 -18.26 -5.91 23.83
C VAL A 337 -17.76 -7.33 23.73
N ARG A 338 -18.70 -8.27 23.62
CA ARG A 338 -18.45 -9.68 23.37
C ARG A 338 -18.71 -9.97 21.90
N VAL A 339 -17.69 -10.41 21.20
CA VAL A 339 -17.77 -10.97 19.86
C VAL A 339 -17.91 -12.47 20.01
N ARG A 340 -19.15 -12.98 19.94
CA ARG A 340 -19.44 -14.41 20.06
C ARG A 340 -18.90 -15.17 18.87
N ASP A 341 -18.65 -16.46 19.08
CA ASP A 341 -18.39 -17.41 18.00
C ASP A 341 -19.59 -17.55 17.03
N GLY A 342 -19.37 -18.22 15.90
CA GLY A 342 -20.42 -18.60 14.98
C GLY A 342 -20.81 -17.56 13.91
N TYR A 343 -20.07 -16.45 13.77
CA TYR A 343 -20.14 -15.63 12.55
C TYR A 343 -19.43 -16.36 11.41
N THR A 344 -19.92 -16.22 10.18
CA THR A 344 -19.47 -17.03 9.05
C THR A 344 -18.69 -16.23 8.02
N ASP A 345 -17.75 -16.85 7.33
CA ASP A 345 -17.08 -16.29 6.15
C ASP A 345 -17.93 -16.39 4.86
N VAL A 346 -17.29 -16.16 3.70
CA VAL A 346 -17.85 -16.28 2.35
C VAL A 346 -18.32 -17.71 2.03
N GLU A 347 -17.56 -18.71 2.47
CA GLU A 347 -17.77 -20.14 2.20
C GLU A 347 -18.68 -20.81 3.25
N GLY A 348 -19.04 -20.08 4.31
CA GLY A 348 -19.93 -20.53 5.37
C GLY A 348 -19.22 -21.16 6.57
N ASN A 349 -17.89 -21.11 6.68
CA ASN A 349 -17.21 -21.60 7.88
C ASN A 349 -17.49 -20.66 9.04
N ALA A 350 -17.78 -21.25 10.19
CA ALA A 350 -18.18 -20.52 11.37
C ALA A 350 -16.98 -20.30 12.30
N ALA A 351 -16.77 -19.06 12.74
CA ALA A 351 -15.78 -18.73 13.77
C ALA A 351 -15.99 -19.58 15.02
N THR A 352 -14.90 -20.01 15.65
CA THR A 352 -14.92 -20.99 16.75
C THR A 352 -14.53 -20.41 18.11
N LYS A 353 -14.12 -19.15 18.14
CA LYS A 353 -13.67 -18.47 19.35
C LYS A 353 -14.53 -17.26 19.63
N GLU A 354 -14.91 -17.11 20.89
CA GLU A 354 -15.46 -15.88 21.44
C GLU A 354 -14.33 -15.02 22.00
N VAL A 355 -14.48 -13.69 21.88
CA VAL A 355 -13.55 -12.71 22.46
C VAL A 355 -14.37 -11.63 23.18
N VAL A 356 -13.90 -11.20 24.36
CA VAL A 356 -14.54 -10.13 25.14
C VAL A 356 -13.57 -8.98 25.31
N TYR A 357 -14.01 -7.77 24.99
CA TYR A 357 -13.30 -6.53 25.29
C TYR A 357 -14.06 -5.80 26.39
N ARG A 358 -13.36 -5.44 27.46
CA ARG A 358 -13.89 -4.55 28.51
C ARG A 358 -13.27 -3.18 28.36
N MET A 359 -14.12 -2.16 28.39
CA MET A 359 -13.73 -0.77 28.24
C MET A 359 -14.26 0.04 29.42
N ARG A 360 -13.49 1.08 29.78
CA ARG A 360 -13.96 2.14 30.67
C ARG A 360 -14.15 3.40 29.85
N ALA A 361 -15.33 3.99 29.94
CA ALA A 361 -15.67 5.24 29.25
C ALA A 361 -15.16 6.46 30.04
N ASP A 362 -13.86 6.54 30.30
CA ASP A 362 -13.21 7.60 31.08
C ASP A 362 -12.32 8.51 30.24
N GLY A 363 -12.56 8.57 28.93
CA GLY A 363 -11.92 9.50 28.03
C GLY A 363 -12.05 10.97 28.51
N VAL A 364 -10.96 11.72 28.41
CA VAL A 364 -10.87 13.11 28.90
C VAL A 364 -11.65 14.08 28.03
N ALA A 365 -11.83 13.77 26.74
CA ALA A 365 -12.64 14.56 25.82
C ALA A 365 -14.15 14.33 25.98
N SER A 366 -14.55 13.27 26.69
CA SER A 366 -15.94 12.88 26.94
C SER A 366 -16.41 13.19 28.37
N ARG A 367 -15.55 13.81 29.19
CA ARG A 367 -15.84 14.11 30.59
C ARG A 367 -17.04 15.06 30.71
N PRO A 368 -18.10 14.69 31.46
CA PRO A 368 -19.24 15.57 31.70
C PRO A 368 -18.83 16.89 32.38
N PRO A 369 -19.54 17.99 32.09
CA PRO A 369 -19.40 19.22 32.87
C PRO A 369 -19.61 18.96 34.36
N ARG A 370 -18.74 19.54 35.21
CA ARG A 370 -18.87 19.49 36.66
C ARG A 370 -18.85 20.91 37.23
N TRP A 371 -19.86 21.25 38.02
CA TRP A 371 -19.90 22.53 38.71
C TRP A 371 -19.04 22.50 39.98
N VAL A 372 -18.05 23.38 40.04
CA VAL A 372 -17.08 23.44 41.15
C VAL A 372 -17.52 24.42 42.23
N GLY A 373 -18.06 25.57 41.84
CA GLY A 373 -18.40 26.63 42.77
C GLY A 373 -18.93 27.87 42.07
N LEU A 374 -19.35 28.85 42.87
CA LEU A 374 -19.72 30.18 42.39
C LEU A 374 -18.91 31.26 43.09
N ARG A 375 -18.81 32.45 42.51
CA ARG A 375 -18.26 33.65 43.15
C ARG A 375 -19.16 34.84 42.86
N LEU A 376 -19.47 35.63 43.89
CA LEU A 376 -20.25 36.87 43.74
C LEU A 376 -19.66 38.02 44.57
N PRO A 377 -19.89 39.29 44.17
CA PRO A 377 -19.56 40.44 45.01
C PRO A 377 -20.57 40.57 46.15
N LEU A 378 -20.08 40.73 47.38
CA LEU A 378 -20.94 41.08 48.52
C LEU A 378 -21.20 42.59 48.62
N ALA A 379 -20.39 43.41 47.94
CA ALA A 379 -20.54 44.86 47.87
C ALA A 379 -20.58 45.36 46.41
N PRO A 380 -21.57 44.97 45.58
CA PRO A 380 -21.59 45.31 44.14
C PRO A 380 -21.69 46.81 43.85
N GLY A 381 -22.19 47.61 44.79
CA GLY A 381 -22.35 49.05 44.68
C GLY A 381 -21.05 49.85 44.92
N GLU A 382 -19.98 49.22 45.38
CA GLU A 382 -18.68 49.88 45.55
C GLU A 382 -18.16 50.44 44.22
N VAL A 383 -17.71 51.70 44.28
CA VAL A 383 -17.22 52.47 43.13
C VAL A 383 -15.90 51.91 42.64
N ASP A 384 -14.98 51.61 43.56
CA ASP A 384 -13.73 50.95 43.26
C ASP A 384 -13.96 49.42 43.25
N PRO A 385 -13.80 48.77 42.09
CA PRO A 385 -14.07 47.34 41.97
C PRO A 385 -13.24 46.45 42.90
N GLY A 386 -12.07 46.92 43.38
CA GLY A 386 -11.22 46.18 44.31
C GLY A 386 -11.85 45.98 45.70
N PHE A 387 -12.82 46.82 46.07
CA PHE A 387 -13.51 46.75 47.36
C PHE A 387 -14.87 46.04 47.30
N ARG A 388 -15.28 45.50 46.15
CA ARG A 388 -16.57 44.82 45.97
C ARG A 388 -16.74 43.50 46.73
N ASN A 389 -15.73 43.10 47.50
CA ASN A 389 -15.72 41.94 48.39
C ASN A 389 -16.18 40.64 47.69
N LEU A 390 -15.39 40.17 46.73
CA LEU A 390 -15.67 38.95 45.98
C LEU A 390 -15.54 37.72 46.89
N THR A 391 -16.64 36.99 47.08
CA THR A 391 -16.70 35.79 47.93
C THR A 391 -17.01 34.57 47.09
N ALA A 392 -16.19 33.53 47.22
CA ALA A 392 -16.34 32.26 46.53
C ALA A 392 -17.02 31.23 47.44
N PHE A 393 -17.93 30.43 46.87
CA PHE A 393 -18.70 29.41 47.55
C PHE A 393 -18.51 28.08 46.80
N PRO A 394 -17.72 27.15 47.34
CA PRO A 394 -17.51 25.83 46.76
C PRO A 394 -18.77 24.97 46.84
N VAL A 395 -19.06 24.16 45.82
CA VAL A 395 -20.20 23.23 45.83
C VAL A 395 -20.04 22.13 46.89
N ASP A 396 -18.79 21.76 47.19
CA ASP A 396 -18.41 20.76 48.20
C ASP A 396 -18.39 21.31 49.64
N GLU A 397 -18.64 22.61 49.84
CA GLU A 397 -18.82 23.24 51.15
C GLU A 397 -20.27 23.75 51.33
N PRO A 398 -21.27 22.85 51.41
CA PRO A 398 -22.66 23.26 51.57
C PRO A 398 -22.89 23.94 52.93
N TYR A 399 -23.91 24.79 52.98
CA TYR A 399 -24.32 25.57 54.16
C TYR A 399 -23.34 26.66 54.60
N ALA A 400 -22.44 27.08 53.71
CA ALA A 400 -21.64 28.28 53.92
C ALA A 400 -22.55 29.51 54.14
N ILE A 401 -22.08 30.45 54.96
CA ILE A 401 -22.87 31.64 55.35
C ILE A 401 -22.75 32.70 54.25
N LEU A 402 -23.89 33.10 53.69
CA LEU A 402 -24.02 34.20 52.74
C LEU A 402 -24.43 35.48 53.48
N ILE A 403 -23.45 36.32 53.83
CA ILE A 403 -23.72 37.56 54.55
C ILE A 403 -24.02 38.68 53.56
N LEU A 404 -25.29 39.09 53.49
CA LEU A 404 -25.73 40.26 52.71
C LEU A 404 -25.90 41.47 53.64
N ALA A 405 -24.89 42.35 53.67
CA ALA A 405 -24.92 43.54 54.50
C ALA A 405 -26.00 44.54 54.04
N ASP A 406 -26.74 45.09 54.99
CA ASP A 406 -27.74 46.15 54.77
C ASP A 406 -27.05 47.52 54.67
N SER A 407 -26.36 47.76 53.56
CA SER A 407 -25.69 49.03 53.25
C SER A 407 -25.86 49.43 51.78
N PRO A 408 -25.80 50.74 51.45
CA PRO A 408 -25.92 51.24 50.06
C PRO A 408 -24.93 50.63 49.07
N GLU A 409 -23.73 50.29 49.53
CA GLU A 409 -22.65 49.71 48.73
C GLU A 409 -22.81 48.18 48.55
N SER A 410 -23.68 47.56 49.37
CA SER A 410 -23.93 46.13 49.43
C SER A 410 -25.30 45.77 48.84
N TYR A 411 -26.14 45.06 49.60
CA TYR A 411 -27.49 44.70 49.21
C TYR A 411 -28.48 45.28 50.22
N PRO A 412 -28.89 46.56 50.08
CA PRO A 412 -29.86 47.16 50.96
C PRO A 412 -31.17 46.36 50.95
N THR A 413 -31.75 46.21 52.13
CA THR A 413 -32.98 45.47 52.33
C THR A 413 -34.10 46.00 51.44
N GLY A 414 -34.71 45.11 50.65
CA GLY A 414 -35.85 45.42 49.79
C GLY A 414 -35.52 46.24 48.55
N ILE A 415 -34.24 46.55 48.30
CA ILE A 415 -33.78 47.23 47.08
C ILE A 415 -33.22 46.19 46.11
N SER A 416 -33.69 46.26 44.87
CA SER A 416 -33.19 45.44 43.77
C SER A 416 -31.85 45.98 43.26
N VAL A 417 -30.79 45.20 43.45
CA VAL A 417 -29.41 45.58 43.11
C VAL A 417 -28.93 44.76 41.91
N PRO A 418 -28.51 45.42 40.80
CA PRO A 418 -27.82 44.74 39.72
C PRO A 418 -26.53 44.10 40.23
N THR A 419 -26.35 42.81 39.97
CA THR A 419 -25.17 42.05 40.38
C THR A 419 -24.89 40.94 39.37
N SER A 420 -23.76 40.26 39.55
CA SER A 420 -23.45 39.07 38.75
C SER A 420 -22.85 37.95 39.60
N ILE A 421 -23.07 36.73 39.13
CA ILE A 421 -22.53 35.50 39.71
C ILE A 421 -21.58 34.89 38.67
N GLU A 422 -20.34 34.63 39.04
CA GLU A 422 -19.47 33.74 38.27
C GLU A 422 -19.72 32.29 38.67
N LEU A 423 -19.89 31.41 37.69
CA LEU A 423 -19.89 29.96 37.84
C LEU A 423 -18.57 29.41 37.32
N TYR A 424 -18.01 28.45 38.07
CA TYR A 424 -16.78 27.75 37.73
C TYR A 424 -17.11 26.31 37.35
N LEU A 425 -16.85 25.96 36.09
CA LEU A 425 -17.17 24.65 35.52
C LEU A 425 -15.88 23.93 35.11
N GLU A 426 -15.69 22.71 35.59
CA GLU A 426 -14.75 21.77 34.98
C GLU A 426 -15.41 21.14 33.76
N LEU A 427 -14.73 21.23 32.61
CA LEU A 427 -15.20 20.70 31.33
C LEU A 427 -14.22 19.66 30.79
N ALA A 428 -14.65 18.92 29.77
CA ALA A 428 -13.75 18.10 28.97
C ALA A 428 -12.65 18.94 28.31
N GLU A 429 -11.52 18.30 27.99
CA GLU A 429 -10.39 18.97 27.34
C GLU A 429 -10.82 19.60 26.02
N GLY A 430 -10.61 20.92 25.86
CA GLY A 430 -10.98 21.65 24.64
C GLY A 430 -12.49 21.81 24.44
N ALA A 431 -13.31 21.61 25.48
CA ALA A 431 -14.73 21.93 25.46
C ALA A 431 -15.01 23.33 26.02
N GLU A 432 -16.10 23.94 25.56
CA GLU A 432 -16.61 25.24 26.00
C GLU A 432 -17.98 25.05 26.64
N PRO A 433 -18.39 25.91 27.61
CA PRO A 433 -19.67 25.77 28.27
C PRO A 433 -20.83 26.10 27.30
N ASP A 434 -21.88 25.29 27.31
CA ASP A 434 -23.12 25.58 26.57
C ASP A 434 -23.97 26.59 27.37
N LEU A 435 -23.94 27.85 26.94
CA LEU A 435 -24.64 28.94 27.62
C LEU A 435 -26.16 28.77 27.62
N PHE A 436 -26.74 28.16 26.58
CA PHE A 436 -28.18 27.91 26.52
C PHE A 436 -28.58 26.87 27.56
N SER A 437 -27.80 25.80 27.66
CA SER A 437 -27.99 24.78 28.69
C SER A 437 -27.88 25.35 30.11
N ILE A 438 -26.91 26.23 30.35
CA ILE A 438 -26.78 26.93 31.65
C ILE A 438 -28.00 27.80 31.92
N MET A 439 -28.45 28.60 30.94
CA MET A 439 -29.63 29.46 31.08
C MET A 439 -30.88 28.64 31.43
N GLU A 440 -31.07 27.48 30.80
CA GLU A 440 -32.19 26.60 31.10
C GLU A 440 -32.12 25.93 32.47
N ARG A 441 -30.91 25.65 32.98
CA ARG A 441 -30.71 24.78 34.16
C ARG A 441 -30.30 25.52 35.43
N PHE A 442 -29.86 26.77 35.34
CA PHE A 442 -29.52 27.57 36.50
C PHE A 442 -30.77 28.07 37.24
N ARG A 443 -30.84 27.82 38.55
CA ARG A 443 -31.91 28.32 39.42
C ARG A 443 -31.34 28.81 40.74
N VAL A 444 -31.93 29.88 41.26
CA VAL A 444 -31.77 30.32 42.64
C VAL A 444 -33.13 30.30 43.30
N SER A 445 -33.21 29.75 44.50
CA SER A 445 -34.42 29.76 45.32
C SER A 445 -34.06 30.04 46.78
N ALA A 446 -34.98 30.63 47.53
CA ALA A 446 -34.75 30.93 48.94
C ALA A 446 -35.97 30.54 49.79
N THR A 447 -35.74 29.92 50.96
CA THR A 447 -36.81 29.70 51.94
C THR A 447 -37.13 30.99 52.70
N ASN A 448 -38.36 31.13 53.19
CA ASN A 448 -38.84 32.34 53.91
C ASN A 448 -38.66 33.63 53.09
N GLY A 449 -38.48 33.52 51.76
CA GLY A 449 -38.16 34.68 50.93
C GLY A 449 -36.90 35.42 51.37
N ALA A 450 -35.87 34.75 51.89
CA ALA A 450 -34.65 35.38 52.41
C ALA A 450 -33.95 36.29 51.37
N LEU A 451 -33.98 35.91 50.10
CA LEU A 451 -33.64 36.78 48.98
C LEU A 451 -34.43 36.41 47.73
N ASP A 452 -34.37 37.29 46.74
CA ASP A 452 -34.80 37.00 45.38
C ASP A 452 -33.64 37.28 44.41
N PHE A 453 -33.44 36.40 43.42
CA PHE A 453 -32.46 36.59 42.36
C PHE A 453 -33.09 36.30 41.01
N SER A 454 -33.12 37.31 40.16
CA SER A 454 -33.63 37.23 38.78
C SER A 454 -32.47 37.28 37.79
N PRO A 455 -32.09 36.17 37.13
CA PRO A 455 -31.07 36.18 36.09
C PRO A 455 -31.57 36.90 34.84
N CYS A 456 -30.72 37.70 34.22
CA CYS A 456 -31.03 38.51 33.03
C CYS A 456 -30.18 38.12 31.81
N LEU A 457 -28.90 37.78 32.00
CA LEU A 457 -27.98 37.46 30.93
C LEU A 457 -26.96 36.40 31.38
N VAL A 458 -26.66 35.45 30.50
CA VAL A 458 -25.59 34.46 30.70
C VAL A 458 -24.53 34.71 29.63
N SER A 459 -23.26 34.82 30.04
CA SER A 459 -22.13 35.11 29.16
C SER A 459 -20.88 34.31 29.55
N THR A 460 -20.00 34.03 28.59
CA THR A 460 -18.68 33.45 28.89
C THR A 460 -17.76 34.47 29.55
N GLY A 461 -16.83 33.97 30.36
CA GLY A 461 -15.85 34.79 31.08
C GLY A 461 -16.32 35.21 32.47
N GLY A 462 -15.47 35.99 33.15
CA GLY A 462 -15.69 36.42 34.53
C GLY A 462 -16.00 37.91 34.67
N PHE A 463 -15.73 38.43 35.86
CA PHE A 463 -15.74 39.86 36.15
C PHE A 463 -14.61 40.55 35.39
N ALA A 464 -14.94 41.54 34.55
CA ALA A 464 -13.93 42.30 33.80
C ALA A 464 -12.93 43.07 34.70
N TYR A 465 -13.29 43.27 35.97
CA TYR A 465 -12.51 44.02 36.95
C TYR A 465 -11.75 43.13 37.96
N ALA A 466 -11.81 41.81 37.83
CA ALA A 466 -11.13 40.90 38.75
C ALA A 466 -10.58 39.67 38.03
N SER A 467 -9.43 39.17 38.51
CA SER A 467 -8.94 37.87 38.07
C SER A 467 -9.84 36.73 38.59
N PRO A 468 -9.91 35.58 37.89
CA PRO A 468 -10.59 34.39 38.38
C PRO A 468 -10.15 33.97 39.78
N TYR A 469 -11.00 33.27 40.52
CA TYR A 469 -10.67 32.75 41.84
C TYR A 469 -9.47 31.80 41.73
N PRO A 470 -8.31 32.08 42.37
CA PRO A 470 -7.07 31.37 42.08
C PRO A 470 -7.15 29.83 42.19
N PRO A 471 -7.84 29.26 43.22
CA PRO A 471 -8.03 27.80 43.31
C PRO A 471 -8.78 27.15 42.14
N TRP A 472 -9.57 27.91 41.39
CA TRP A 472 -10.38 27.42 40.27
C TRP A 472 -10.01 28.09 38.95
N SER A 473 -8.78 28.59 38.85
CA SER A 473 -8.29 29.33 37.67
C SER A 473 -8.24 28.50 36.39
N SER A 474 -8.26 27.16 36.49
CA SER A 474 -8.34 26.23 35.37
C SER A 474 -9.76 25.93 34.88
N CYS A 475 -10.79 26.33 35.64
CA CYS A 475 -12.18 26.10 35.26
C CYS A 475 -12.62 27.06 34.15
N ALA A 476 -13.58 26.62 33.34
CA ALA A 476 -14.33 27.52 32.48
C ALA A 476 -15.19 28.45 33.34
N LEU A 477 -15.16 29.75 33.00
CA LEU A 477 -15.97 30.76 33.68
C LEU A 477 -17.21 31.11 32.86
N VAL A 478 -18.34 31.17 33.55
CA VAL A 478 -19.61 31.70 33.03
C VAL A 478 -20.13 32.76 34.00
N ARG A 479 -20.44 33.95 33.49
CA ARG A 479 -21.03 35.03 34.27
C ARG A 479 -22.54 35.09 34.02
N ILE A 480 -23.30 35.07 35.10
CA ILE A 480 -24.74 35.27 35.13
C ILE A 480 -25.00 36.66 35.71
N ASP A 481 -25.36 37.61 34.85
CA ASP A 481 -25.79 38.94 35.25
C ASP A 481 -27.28 38.88 35.62
N GLY A 482 -27.65 39.55 36.72
CA GLY A 482 -29.02 39.53 37.22
C GLY A 482 -29.29 40.65 38.21
N VAL A 483 -30.41 40.52 38.91
CA VAL A 483 -30.83 41.46 39.94
C VAL A 483 -31.10 40.69 41.22
N LEU A 484 -30.45 41.09 42.31
CA LEU A 484 -30.62 40.49 43.62
C LEU A 484 -31.37 41.46 44.54
N THR A 485 -32.36 40.96 45.27
CA THR A 485 -33.06 41.72 46.32
C THR A 485 -32.89 41.00 47.65
N ASN A 486 -32.13 41.61 48.58
CA ASN A 486 -31.96 41.12 49.95
C ASN A 486 -33.25 41.35 50.76
N ARG A 487 -33.61 40.41 51.65
CA ARG A 487 -34.77 40.50 52.55
C ARG A 487 -34.32 40.24 53.99
N LEU A 488 -35.12 40.67 54.96
CA LEU A 488 -34.78 40.59 56.40
C LEU A 488 -34.96 39.19 57.00
N GLU A 489 -35.58 38.26 56.29
CA GLU A 489 -35.91 36.94 56.82
C GLU A 489 -34.73 35.98 56.66
N PRO A 490 -34.22 35.36 57.75
CA PRO A 490 -33.19 34.35 57.63
C PRO A 490 -33.74 33.11 56.90
N GLY A 491 -32.90 32.48 56.10
CA GLY A 491 -33.31 31.33 55.31
C GLY A 491 -32.19 30.62 54.59
N MET A 492 -32.56 29.57 53.88
CA MET A 492 -31.66 28.80 53.04
C MET A 492 -31.80 29.26 51.59
N VAL A 493 -30.70 29.73 51.01
CA VAL A 493 -30.58 30.07 49.60
C VAL A 493 -30.00 28.87 48.88
N THR A 494 -30.75 28.27 47.98
CA THR A 494 -30.28 27.15 47.16
C THR A 494 -30.00 27.63 45.75
N VAL A 495 -28.73 27.61 45.36
CA VAL A 495 -28.30 27.76 43.97
C VAL A 495 -28.17 26.37 43.37
N SER A 496 -28.68 26.16 42.16
CA SER A 496 -28.64 24.85 41.51
C SER A 496 -28.37 24.96 40.02
N LEU A 497 -27.68 23.94 39.51
CA LEU A 497 -27.60 23.61 38.10
C LEU A 497 -28.28 22.25 37.91
N GLY A 498 -29.43 22.27 37.22
CA GLY A 498 -30.19 21.07 36.93
C GLY A 498 -29.41 20.05 36.09
N ALA A 499 -29.78 18.77 36.25
CA ALA A 499 -29.32 17.69 35.38
C ALA A 499 -29.52 18.06 33.91
N GLY A 500 -28.65 17.54 33.05
CA GLY A 500 -28.62 17.71 31.61
C GLY A 500 -27.85 18.96 31.14
N LEU A 501 -27.06 19.59 32.00
CA LEU A 501 -26.11 20.64 31.62
C LEU A 501 -25.11 20.09 30.59
N SER A 502 -24.87 20.81 29.50
CA SER A 502 -24.02 20.38 28.39
C SER A 502 -22.78 21.25 28.18
N ASP A 503 -21.79 20.70 27.48
CA ASP A 503 -20.69 21.45 26.86
C ASP A 503 -20.80 21.45 25.33
N SER A 504 -19.88 22.15 24.66
CA SER A 504 -19.80 22.26 23.20
C SER A 504 -19.50 20.92 22.49
N ARG A 505 -19.08 19.88 23.21
CA ARG A 505 -18.87 18.52 22.69
C ARG A 505 -20.09 17.60 22.92
N GLY A 506 -21.16 18.15 23.51
CA GLY A 506 -22.37 17.43 23.84
C GLY A 506 -22.20 16.46 25.01
N ASN A 507 -21.17 16.63 25.85
CA ASN A 507 -21.07 15.90 27.10
C ASN A 507 -22.09 16.46 28.08
N ILE A 508 -22.77 15.58 28.81
CA ILE A 508 -23.94 15.95 29.60
C ILE A 508 -23.73 15.57 31.07
N MET A 509 -23.88 16.55 31.95
CA MET A 509 -23.99 16.34 33.40
C MET A 509 -25.30 15.61 33.69
N ARG A 510 -25.23 14.40 34.25
CA ARG A 510 -26.43 13.55 34.45
C ARG A 510 -27.24 13.88 35.69
N GLU A 511 -26.57 14.38 36.71
CA GLU A 511 -27.17 14.69 38.01
C GLU A 511 -27.20 16.19 38.22
N ALA A 512 -28.22 16.68 38.91
CA ALA A 512 -28.27 18.08 39.30
C ALA A 512 -27.23 18.35 40.39
N ALA A 513 -26.57 19.49 40.32
CA ALA A 513 -25.70 19.98 41.38
C ALA A 513 -26.39 21.11 42.15
N ILE A 514 -26.34 21.05 43.47
CA ILE A 514 -26.99 22.01 44.37
C ILE A 514 -25.97 22.58 45.37
N LEU A 515 -26.10 23.86 45.68
CA LEU A 515 -25.32 24.58 46.68
C LEU A 515 -26.29 25.32 47.60
N PRO A 516 -26.61 24.75 48.78
CA PRO A 516 -27.35 25.44 49.81
C PRO A 516 -26.42 26.40 50.57
N LEU A 517 -26.87 27.62 50.80
CA LEU A 517 -26.19 28.66 51.57
C LEU A 517 -27.12 29.15 52.69
N VAL A 518 -26.57 29.49 53.84
CA VAL A 518 -27.33 30.04 54.97
C VAL A 518 -27.23 31.56 54.89
N GLN A 519 -28.34 32.26 54.71
CA GLN A 519 -28.42 33.72 54.69
C GLN A 519 -28.93 34.26 56.03
#